data_AF-A0A0D2Q8C4-F1
#
_entry.id   AF-A0A0D2Q8C4-F1
#
_cell.length_a   1.000
_cell.length_b   1.000
_cell.length_c   1.000
_cell.angle_alpha   90.00
_cell.angle_beta   90.00
_cell.angle_gamma   90.00
#
_symmetry.space_group_name_H-M   'P 1'
#
loop_
_entity.id
_entity.type
_entity.pdbx_description
1 polymer ?
#
loop_
_entity_poly.entity_id
_entity_poly.type
_entity_poly.pdbx_seq_one_letter_code
_entity_poly.pdbx_strand_id
1 'polypeptide(L)'
;MEEVPKLQKLAKKKVKGLSKEDHETRFDMVLALPDRIKAIPDGSTAASNQSGGWGTSSSNKKIKFDSSEERFGSDFYQQTEESDQFRQEYEMRKMKQDEGLDVISEGLDTLKNIALDMNEEIDRQVPLMDEIETKVDKTTSDIRKNNVRLKKTITQIRSSRNFCIDIILLCIILGIAFYLYNALK
;
A
#
# COMPACT_ATOMS: atom_id res chain seq x y z
N MET A 1 -13.43 17.65 8.06
CA MET A 1 -13.26 17.78 6.59
C MET A 1 -12.14 18.72 6.16
N GLU A 2 -11.53 19.48 7.06
CA GLU A 2 -10.52 20.51 6.75
C GLU A 2 -9.17 19.96 6.23
N GLU A 3 -8.92 18.66 6.41
CA GLU A 3 -7.67 18.00 5.99
C GLU A 3 -7.75 17.31 4.60
N VAL A 4 -8.94 17.10 4.06
CA VAL A 4 -9.16 16.46 2.75
C VAL A 4 -8.47 17.24 1.61
N PRO A 5 -8.49 18.59 1.57
CA PRO A 5 -7.76 19.36 0.55
C PRO A 5 -6.23 19.21 0.65
N LYS A 6 -5.69 18.94 1.85
CA LYS A 6 -4.24 18.70 2.05
C LYS A 6 -3.86 17.33 1.51
N LEU A 7 -4.68 16.31 1.77
CA LEU A 7 -4.50 14.95 1.25
C LEU A 7 -4.56 14.92 -0.29
N GLN A 8 -5.48 15.66 -0.90
CA GLN A 8 -5.57 15.76 -2.36
C GLN A 8 -4.32 16.40 -3.00
N LYS A 9 -3.72 17.39 -2.32
CA LYS A 9 -2.44 18.00 -2.76
C LYS A 9 -1.27 17.03 -2.65
N LEU A 10 -1.23 16.22 -1.59
CA LEU A 10 -0.19 15.21 -1.38
C LEU A 10 -0.32 14.04 -2.37
N ALA A 11 -1.54 13.61 -2.69
CA ALA A 11 -1.78 12.53 -3.67
C ALA A 11 -1.33 12.90 -5.10
N LYS A 12 -1.42 14.18 -5.47
CA LYS A 12 -0.92 14.70 -6.76
C LYS A 12 0.62 14.87 -6.80
N LYS A 13 1.29 14.83 -5.65
CA LYS A 13 2.75 15.00 -5.58
C LYS A 13 3.42 13.70 -6.03
N LYS A 14 4.26 13.78 -7.07
CA LYS A 14 5.05 12.64 -7.54
C LYS A 14 6.04 12.21 -6.46
N VAL A 15 6.01 10.93 -6.11
CA VAL A 15 6.93 10.32 -5.15
C VAL A 15 7.92 9.46 -5.93
N LYS A 16 9.21 9.57 -5.60
CA LYS A 16 10.26 8.80 -6.26
C LYS A 16 10.07 7.32 -5.92
N GLY A 17 10.00 6.46 -6.94
CA GLY A 17 9.84 5.00 -6.78
C GLY A 17 8.42 4.46 -6.90
N LEU A 18 7.43 5.31 -7.22
CA LEU A 18 6.04 4.89 -7.44
C LEU A 18 5.67 4.89 -8.92
N SER A 19 4.95 3.87 -9.39
CA SER A 19 4.50 3.79 -10.79
C SER A 19 3.40 4.82 -11.08
N LYS A 20 3.12 5.05 -12.36
CA LYS A 20 2.05 5.97 -12.77
C LYS A 20 0.67 5.44 -12.36
N GLU A 21 0.47 4.14 -12.46
CA GLU A 21 -0.76 3.45 -12.05
C GLU A 21 -1.00 3.58 -10.53
N ASP A 22 0.05 3.45 -9.72
CA ASP A 22 -0.04 3.60 -8.26
C ASP A 22 -0.38 5.04 -7.83
N HIS A 23 0.05 6.02 -8.62
CA HIS A 23 -0.31 7.42 -8.39
C HIS A 23 -1.79 7.69 -8.68
N GLU A 24 -2.33 7.08 -9.74
CA GLU A 24 -3.74 7.23 -10.12
C GLU A 24 -4.67 6.54 -9.11
N THR A 25 -4.31 5.34 -8.65
CA THR A 25 -5.08 4.62 -7.60
C THR A 25 -5.08 5.35 -6.26
N ARG A 26 -3.95 5.92 -5.83
CA ARG A 26 -3.89 6.75 -4.61
C ARG A 26 -4.73 8.00 -4.73
N PHE A 27 -4.74 8.63 -5.90
CA PHE A 27 -5.54 9.82 -6.16
C PHE A 27 -7.04 9.50 -6.10
N ASP A 28 -7.46 8.39 -6.71
CA ASP A 28 -8.84 7.91 -6.69
C ASP A 28 -9.32 7.57 -5.26
N MET A 29 -8.48 6.90 -4.47
CA MET A 29 -8.78 6.58 -3.07
C MET A 29 -8.98 7.84 -2.20
N VAL A 30 -8.18 8.88 -2.43
CA VAL A 30 -8.32 10.17 -1.74
C VAL A 30 -9.55 10.94 -2.20
N LEU A 31 -9.97 10.80 -3.46
CA LEU A 31 -11.22 11.37 -3.96
C LEU A 31 -12.46 10.70 -3.36
N ALA A 32 -12.44 9.37 -3.20
CA ALA A 32 -13.54 8.60 -2.60
C ALA A 32 -13.62 8.72 -1.07
N LEU A 33 -12.56 9.20 -0.41
CA LEU A 33 -12.45 9.33 1.04
C LEU A 33 -13.55 10.21 1.68
N PRO A 34 -13.82 11.45 1.21
CA PRO A 34 -14.89 12.28 1.79
C PRO A 34 -16.29 11.65 1.68
N ASP A 35 -16.59 10.95 0.59
CA ASP A 35 -17.88 10.28 0.42
C ASP A 35 -17.99 9.05 1.33
N ARG A 36 -16.89 8.29 1.48
CA ARG A 36 -16.79 7.22 2.49
C ARG A 36 -17.00 7.73 3.91
N ILE A 37 -16.43 8.88 4.28
CA ILE A 37 -16.61 9.46 5.62
C ILE A 37 -18.07 9.88 5.85
N LYS A 38 -18.73 10.47 4.85
CA LYS A 38 -20.14 10.87 4.95
C LYS A 38 -21.11 9.68 4.94
N ALA A 39 -20.71 8.57 4.33
CA ALA A 39 -21.49 7.34 4.29
C ALA A 39 -21.42 6.56 5.61
N ILE A 40 -20.49 6.91 6.51
CA ILE A 40 -20.48 6.38 7.88
C ILE A 40 -21.65 7.03 8.63
N PRO A 41 -22.63 6.26 9.11
CA PRO A 41 -23.69 6.80 9.95
C PRO A 41 -23.08 7.32 11.24
N ASP A 42 -23.21 8.63 11.51
CA ASP A 42 -22.94 9.20 12.83
C ASP A 42 -23.92 8.54 13.81
N GLY A 43 -23.41 7.64 14.66
CA GLY A 43 -24.18 6.66 15.44
C GLY A 43 -25.13 7.19 16.52
N SER A 44 -25.95 8.22 16.25
CA SER A 44 -27.02 8.69 17.14
C SER A 44 -28.44 8.58 16.58
N THR A 45 -28.65 8.19 15.32
CA THR A 45 -30.00 7.97 14.78
C THR A 45 -30.07 6.81 13.79
N ALA A 46 -29.93 5.59 14.27
CA ALA A 46 -30.63 4.41 13.75
C ALA A 46 -30.39 3.27 14.74
N ALA A 47 -31.49 2.68 15.22
CA ALA A 47 -31.45 1.55 16.14
C ALA A 47 -30.68 0.35 15.56
N SER A 48 -30.05 -0.38 16.48
CA SER A 48 -29.47 -1.73 16.36
C SER A 48 -28.34 -1.97 15.36
N ASN A 49 -27.09 -1.81 15.79
CA ASN A 49 -26.14 -2.94 15.94
C ASN A 49 -24.80 -2.48 16.54
N GLN A 50 -24.43 -3.14 17.64
CA GLN A 50 -23.10 -3.39 18.21
C GLN A 50 -22.03 -2.28 18.35
N SER A 51 -21.42 -2.30 19.54
CA SER A 51 -20.07 -1.82 19.87
C SER A 51 -19.91 -0.39 20.44
N GLY A 52 -20.06 -0.31 21.76
CA GLY A 52 -19.05 0.22 22.70
C GLY A 52 -18.47 1.62 22.50
N GLY A 53 -18.75 2.54 23.44
CA GLY A 53 -17.95 3.77 23.60
C GLY A 53 -18.52 4.85 24.51
N TRP A 54 -18.28 4.70 25.82
CA TRP A 54 -18.04 5.77 26.81
C TRP A 54 -19.07 6.93 26.92
N GLY A 55 -20.12 6.73 27.74
CA GLY A 55 -20.94 7.81 28.29
C GLY A 55 -20.56 8.09 29.74
N THR A 56 -19.92 9.24 29.99
CA THR A 56 -19.61 9.75 31.33
C THR A 56 -20.90 9.95 32.14
N SER A 57 -21.00 9.32 33.31
CA SER A 57 -22.13 9.48 34.23
C SER A 57 -22.24 10.94 34.71
N SER A 58 -23.21 11.68 34.15
CA SER A 58 -23.64 12.96 34.69
C SER A 58 -24.48 12.70 35.93
N SER A 59 -24.02 13.22 37.06
CA SER A 59 -24.62 13.09 38.39
C SER A 59 -26.06 13.61 38.42
N ASN A 60 -27.03 12.72 38.59
CA ASN A 60 -28.41 13.11 38.88
C ASN A 60 -28.47 13.76 40.27
N LYS A 61 -28.54 15.09 40.28
CA LYS A 61 -28.61 15.95 41.46
C LYS A 61 -30.02 15.94 42.06
N LYS A 62 -30.50 14.79 42.56
CA LYS A 62 -31.77 14.71 43.30
C LYS A 62 -31.90 13.48 44.19
N ILE A 63 -30.92 13.21 45.06
CA ILE A 63 -31.11 12.26 46.17
C ILE A 63 -30.96 13.06 47.46
N LYS A 64 -32.09 13.28 48.14
CA LYS A 64 -32.16 13.95 49.44
C LYS A 64 -32.30 12.84 50.48
N PHE A 65 -31.23 12.54 51.20
CA PHE A 65 -31.26 11.62 52.33
C PHE A 65 -31.78 12.38 53.55
N ASP A 66 -33.07 12.27 53.81
CA ASP A 66 -33.61 12.57 55.13
C ASP A 66 -33.57 11.27 55.94
N SER A 67 -32.73 11.23 56.97
CA SER A 67 -32.59 10.08 57.86
C SER A 67 -33.68 10.14 58.91
N SER A 68 -34.88 9.69 58.54
CA SER A 68 -35.89 9.30 59.51
C SER A 68 -36.11 7.80 59.41
N GLU A 69 -35.94 7.16 60.56
CA GLU A 69 -35.91 5.73 60.85
C GLU A 69 -37.28 5.08 60.61
N GLU A 70 -37.68 4.97 59.34
CA GLU A 70 -38.81 4.14 58.93
C GLU A 70 -38.32 2.74 58.61
N ARG A 71 -38.88 1.77 59.32
CA ARG A 71 -38.68 0.33 59.07
C ARG A 71 -39.08 0.02 57.64
N PHE A 72 -38.11 0.00 56.73
CA PHE A 72 -38.30 -0.49 55.37
C PHE A 72 -38.57 -2.00 55.44
N GLY A 73 -39.84 -2.37 55.23
CA GLY A 73 -40.24 -3.76 55.03
C GLY A 73 -39.49 -4.37 53.85
N SER A 74 -39.29 -5.68 53.89
CA SER A 74 -38.65 -6.50 52.84
C SER A 74 -39.32 -6.42 51.46
N ASP A 75 -40.43 -5.69 51.34
CA ASP A 75 -41.21 -5.53 50.11
C ASP A 75 -40.71 -4.40 49.20
N PHE A 76 -39.66 -3.66 49.58
CA PHE A 76 -39.09 -2.61 48.70
C PHE A 76 -38.31 -3.19 47.50
N TYR A 77 -37.91 -4.46 47.57
CA TYR A 77 -37.40 -5.22 46.42
C TYR A 77 -38.51 -6.11 45.87
N GLN A 78 -39.56 -5.50 45.33
CA GLN A 78 -40.49 -6.26 44.51
C GLN A 78 -39.76 -6.66 43.23
N GLN A 79 -39.19 -7.87 43.23
CA GLN A 79 -38.65 -8.56 42.07
C GLN A 79 -39.84 -8.88 41.16
N THR A 80 -40.25 -7.90 40.36
CA THR A 80 -41.28 -8.07 39.33
C THR A 80 -40.72 -9.02 38.27
N GLU A 81 -41.55 -9.89 37.68
CA GLU A 81 -41.14 -10.83 36.60
C GLU A 81 -40.39 -10.12 35.46
N GLU A 82 -40.68 -8.84 35.21
CA GLU A 82 -39.98 -7.99 34.25
C GLU A 82 -38.48 -7.76 34.58
N SER A 83 -38.10 -7.74 35.86
CA SER A 83 -36.72 -7.58 36.33
C SER A 83 -35.88 -8.84 36.08
N ASP A 84 -36.49 -10.02 36.21
CA ASP A 84 -35.83 -11.29 35.93
C ASP A 84 -35.60 -11.51 34.43
N GLN A 85 -36.54 -11.07 33.59
CA GLN A 85 -36.35 -11.05 32.14
C GLN A 85 -35.21 -10.12 31.72
N PHE A 86 -35.10 -8.94 32.33
CA PHE A 86 -33.99 -8.01 32.06
C PHE A 86 -32.63 -8.58 32.50
N ARG A 87 -32.56 -9.27 33.65
CA ARG A 87 -31.34 -9.96 34.09
C ARG A 87 -30.94 -11.09 33.13
N GLN A 88 -31.90 -11.90 32.69
CA GLN A 88 -31.62 -12.98 31.74
C GLN A 88 -31.16 -12.43 30.38
N GLU A 89 -31.78 -11.35 29.88
CA GLU A 89 -31.34 -10.70 28.65
C GLU A 89 -29.93 -10.11 28.80
N TYR A 90 -29.62 -9.50 29.94
CA TYR A 90 -28.29 -8.99 30.25
C TYR A 90 -27.25 -10.11 30.29
N GLU A 91 -27.55 -11.23 30.96
CA GLU A 91 -26.65 -12.39 31.04
C GLU A 91 -26.41 -13.02 29.66
N MET A 92 -27.45 -13.14 28.83
CA MET A 92 -27.31 -13.62 27.44
C MET A 92 -26.48 -12.67 26.58
N ARG A 93 -26.64 -11.35 26.77
CA ARG A 93 -25.87 -10.34 26.02
C ARG A 93 -24.41 -10.31 26.47
N LYS A 94 -24.14 -10.60 27.75
CA LYS A 94 -22.79 -10.76 28.29
C LYS A 94 -22.10 -11.99 27.72
N MET A 95 -22.80 -13.14 27.68
CA MET A 95 -22.24 -14.37 27.10
C MET A 95 -21.81 -14.17 25.63
N LYS A 96 -22.63 -13.44 24.84
CA LYS A 96 -22.31 -13.14 23.43
C LYS A 96 -21.11 -12.19 23.29
N GLN A 97 -20.88 -11.31 24.26
CA GLN A 97 -19.72 -10.43 24.26
C GLN A 97 -18.45 -11.22 24.62
N ASP A 98 -18.52 -12.13 25.59
CA ASP A 98 -17.39 -12.99 25.95
C ASP A 98 -16.97 -13.87 24.76
N GLU A 99 -17.93 -14.43 24.01
CA GLU A 99 -17.66 -15.17 22.77
C GLU A 99 -16.99 -14.28 21.69
N GLY A 100 -17.43 -13.03 21.55
CA GLY A 100 -16.80 -12.08 20.64
C GLY A 100 -15.38 -11.69 21.04
N LEU A 101 -15.11 -11.60 22.35
CA LEU A 101 -13.77 -11.34 22.87
C LEU A 101 -12.83 -12.52 22.63
N ASP A 102 -13.34 -13.76 22.70
CA ASP A 102 -12.55 -14.96 22.42
C ASP A 102 -12.06 -14.98 20.96
N VAL A 103 -12.95 -14.68 20.00
CA VAL A 103 -12.59 -14.55 18.57
C VAL A 103 -11.57 -13.43 18.34
N ILE A 104 -11.69 -12.31 19.04
CA ILE A 104 -10.71 -11.21 18.96
C ILE A 104 -9.36 -11.66 19.51
N SER A 105 -9.35 -12.44 20.60
CA SER A 105 -8.11 -12.96 21.19
C SER A 105 -7.38 -13.91 20.25
N GLU A 106 -8.11 -14.80 19.58
CA GLU A 106 -7.58 -15.71 18.56
C GLU A 106 -7.06 -14.92 17.34
N GLY A 107 -7.82 -13.92 16.88
CA GLY A 107 -7.39 -13.01 15.82
C GLY A 107 -6.11 -12.24 16.16
N LEU A 108 -5.93 -11.86 17.43
CA LEU A 108 -4.73 -11.18 17.88
C LEU A 108 -3.52 -12.13 17.98
N ASP A 109 -3.73 -13.38 18.40
CA ASP A 109 -2.68 -14.40 18.42
C ASP A 109 -2.22 -14.78 17.00
N THR A 110 -3.14 -14.89 16.04
CA THR A 110 -2.77 -15.09 14.63
C THR A 110 -1.97 -13.91 14.08
N LEU A 111 -2.38 -12.67 14.35
CA LEU A 111 -1.65 -11.48 13.94
C LEU A 111 -0.25 -11.41 14.58
N LYS A 112 -0.12 -11.81 15.85
CA LYS A 112 1.16 -11.90 16.55
C LYS A 112 2.10 -12.90 15.88
N ASN A 113 1.60 -14.07 15.50
CA ASN A 113 2.41 -15.07 14.80
C ASN A 113 2.89 -14.56 13.44
N ILE A 114 2.02 -13.90 12.66
CA ILE A 114 2.42 -13.27 11.38
C ILE A 114 3.48 -12.18 11.59
N ALA A 115 3.33 -11.36 12.63
CA ALA A 115 4.29 -10.32 12.95
C ALA A 115 5.67 -10.88 13.35
N LEU A 116 5.70 -12.01 14.06
CA LEU A 116 6.94 -12.71 14.40
C LEU A 116 7.61 -13.32 13.17
N ASP A 117 6.84 -14.00 12.32
CA ASP A 117 7.32 -14.56 11.05
C ASP A 117 7.87 -13.45 10.13
N MET A 118 7.19 -12.30 10.07
CA MET A 118 7.68 -11.13 9.35
C MET A 118 8.98 -10.58 9.91
N ASN A 119 9.15 -10.56 11.24
CA ASN A 119 10.39 -10.08 11.85
C ASN A 119 11.57 -11.01 11.53
N GLU A 120 11.38 -12.33 11.61
CA GLU A 120 12.42 -13.30 11.27
C GLU A 120 12.77 -13.26 9.77
N GLU A 121 11.78 -13.06 8.90
CA GLU A 121 11.99 -12.92 7.46
C GLU A 121 12.68 -11.59 7.09
N ILE A 122 12.39 -10.49 7.79
CA ILE A 122 13.11 -9.21 7.65
C ILE A 122 14.57 -9.37 8.05
N ASP A 123 14.85 -10.03 9.18
CA ASP A 123 16.21 -10.30 9.64
C ASP A 123 16.95 -11.25 8.67
N ARG A 124 16.24 -12.18 8.02
CA ARG A 124 16.76 -13.03 6.93
C ARG A 124 16.94 -12.33 5.58
N GLN A 125 16.28 -11.20 5.33
CA GLN A 125 16.39 -10.46 4.07
C GLN A 125 17.58 -9.48 4.00
N VAL A 126 18.31 -9.28 5.11
CA VAL A 126 19.52 -8.44 5.14
C VAL A 126 20.61 -8.87 4.12
N PRO A 127 20.95 -10.16 3.93
CA PRO A 127 21.95 -10.57 2.94
C PRO A 127 21.48 -10.57 1.47
N LEU A 128 20.19 -10.34 1.18
CA LEU A 128 19.68 -10.34 -0.21
C LEU A 128 19.79 -8.97 -0.90
N MET A 129 20.04 -7.90 -0.13
CA MET A 129 20.08 -6.53 -0.67
C MET A 129 21.40 -6.24 -1.41
N ASP A 130 22.52 -6.79 -0.92
CA ASP A 130 23.84 -6.69 -1.58
C ASP A 130 23.89 -7.46 -2.91
N GLU A 131 23.15 -8.58 -3.01
CA GLU A 131 23.11 -9.38 -4.23
C GLU A 131 22.28 -8.71 -5.34
N ILE A 132 21.30 -7.88 -4.96
CA ILE A 132 20.50 -7.11 -5.91
C ILE A 132 21.30 -5.93 -6.45
N GLU A 133 21.98 -5.16 -5.59
CA GLU A 133 22.81 -4.03 -6.03
C GLU A 133 23.93 -4.49 -6.98
N THR A 134 24.60 -5.59 -6.64
CA THR A 134 25.65 -6.18 -7.49
C THR A 134 25.10 -6.73 -8.82
N LYS A 135 23.91 -7.34 -8.86
CA LYS A 135 23.29 -7.79 -10.12
C LYS A 135 22.84 -6.62 -11.00
N VAL A 136 22.36 -5.53 -10.42
CA VAL A 136 21.97 -4.31 -11.14
C VAL A 136 23.20 -3.63 -11.75
N ASP A 137 24.29 -3.49 -10.99
CA ASP A 137 25.54 -2.90 -11.47
C ASP A 137 26.20 -3.74 -12.57
N LYS A 138 26.22 -5.07 -12.41
CA LYS A 138 26.76 -5.99 -13.41
C LYS A 138 25.97 -5.92 -14.71
N THR A 139 24.64 -5.95 -14.63
CA THR A 139 23.76 -5.84 -15.80
C THR A 139 23.93 -4.50 -16.50
N THR A 140 24.07 -3.41 -15.74
CA THR A 140 24.31 -2.07 -16.28
C THR A 140 25.68 -1.97 -16.98
N SER A 141 26.73 -2.57 -16.40
CA SER A 141 28.05 -2.73 -17.01
C SER A 141 27.97 -3.46 -18.36
N ASP A 142 27.25 -4.58 -18.39
CA ASP A 142 27.22 -5.45 -19.56
C ASP A 142 26.42 -4.83 -20.70
N ILE A 143 25.31 -4.14 -20.39
CA ILE A 143 24.58 -3.32 -21.35
C ILE A 143 25.49 -2.24 -21.93
N ARG A 144 26.24 -1.51 -21.08
CA ARG A 144 27.15 -0.44 -21.54
C ARG A 144 28.26 -0.98 -22.42
N LYS A 145 28.90 -2.11 -22.05
CA LYS A 145 29.94 -2.77 -22.85
C LYS A 145 29.41 -3.26 -24.20
N ASN A 146 28.22 -3.88 -24.21
CA ASN A 146 27.59 -4.33 -25.44
C ASN A 146 27.26 -3.15 -26.37
N ASN A 147 26.78 -2.03 -25.83
CA ASN A 147 26.53 -0.82 -26.62
C ASN A 147 27.82 -0.28 -27.26
N VAL A 148 28.93 -0.25 -26.51
CA VAL A 148 30.25 0.17 -27.03
C VAL A 148 30.74 -0.78 -28.12
N ARG A 149 30.60 -2.10 -27.92
CA ARG A 149 30.96 -3.11 -28.93
C ARG A 149 30.14 -2.95 -30.20
N LEU A 150 28.82 -2.79 -30.08
CA LEU A 150 27.92 -2.57 -31.21
C LEU A 150 28.30 -1.29 -31.98
N LYS A 151 28.57 -0.17 -31.29
CA LYS A 151 29.07 1.05 -31.93
C LYS A 151 30.38 0.81 -32.69
N LYS A 152 31.34 0.13 -32.06
CA LYS A 152 32.64 -0.20 -32.69
C LYS A 152 32.44 -1.04 -33.95
N THR A 153 31.59 -2.07 -33.89
CA THR A 153 31.26 -2.92 -35.05
C THR A 153 30.60 -2.12 -36.17
N ILE A 154 29.67 -1.21 -35.87
CA ILE A 154 29.05 -0.33 -36.86
C ILE A 154 30.09 0.57 -37.53
N THR A 155 30.96 1.21 -36.74
CA THR A 155 32.03 2.07 -37.29
C THR A 155 33.00 1.26 -38.16
N GLN A 156 33.35 0.04 -37.76
CA GLN A 156 34.24 -0.84 -38.50
C GLN A 156 33.62 -1.28 -39.85
N ILE A 157 32.35 -1.66 -39.87
CA ILE A 157 31.62 -2.00 -41.12
C ILE A 157 31.53 -0.79 -42.06
N ARG A 158 31.33 0.41 -41.52
CA ARG A 158 31.33 1.65 -42.32
C ARG A 158 32.71 1.91 -42.93
N SER A 159 33.78 1.66 -42.19
CA SER A 159 35.16 1.83 -42.65
C SER A 159 35.55 0.82 -43.74
N SER A 160 35.15 -0.45 -43.62
CA SER A 160 35.44 -1.48 -44.63
C SER A 160 34.73 -1.22 -45.96
N ARG A 161 33.51 -0.67 -45.91
CA ARG A 161 32.77 -0.31 -47.13
C ARG A 161 33.45 0.80 -47.91
N ASN A 162 33.95 1.83 -47.22
CA ASN A 162 34.69 2.92 -47.88
C ASN A 162 35.96 2.40 -48.56
N PHE A 163 36.73 1.54 -47.88
CA PHE A 163 37.92 0.92 -48.45
C PHE A 163 37.63 0.07 -49.71
N CYS A 164 36.53 -0.70 -49.70
CA CYS A 164 36.10 -1.48 -50.85
C CYS A 164 35.70 -0.58 -52.04
N ILE A 165 34.99 0.53 -51.76
CA ILE A 165 34.59 1.50 -52.79
C ILE A 165 35.83 2.15 -53.43
N ASP A 166 36.84 2.50 -52.64
CA ASP A 166 38.07 3.12 -53.15
C ASP A 166 38.86 2.19 -54.10
N ILE A 167 38.95 0.89 -53.76
CA ILE A 167 39.61 -0.11 -54.62
C ILE A 167 38.88 -0.24 -55.97
N ILE A 168 37.54 -0.32 -55.96
CA ILE A 168 36.75 -0.46 -57.18
C ILE A 168 36.90 0.79 -58.06
N LEU A 169 36.85 1.99 -57.48
CA LEU A 169 37.07 3.25 -58.21
C LEU A 169 38.45 3.29 -58.86
N LEU A 170 39.49 2.85 -58.16
CA LEU A 170 40.85 2.80 -58.69
C LEU A 170 40.95 1.86 -59.89
N CYS A 171 40.33 0.67 -59.83
CA CYS A 171 40.29 -0.27 -60.95
C CYS A 171 39.61 0.32 -62.20
N ILE A 172 38.52 1.07 -62.03
CA ILE A 172 37.82 1.72 -63.14
C ILE A 172 38.71 2.79 -63.79
N ILE A 173 39.36 3.63 -62.99
CA ILE A 173 40.28 4.67 -63.49
C ILE A 173 41.45 4.05 -64.26
N LEU A 174 42.06 2.99 -63.73
CA LEU A 174 43.13 2.27 -64.42
C LEU A 174 42.66 1.64 -65.73
N GLY A 175 41.45 1.06 -65.76
CA GLY A 175 40.87 0.50 -66.98
C GLY A 175 40.67 1.56 -68.07
N ILE A 176 40.16 2.74 -67.70
CA ILE A 176 39.99 3.87 -68.63
C ILE A 176 41.35 4.37 -69.12
N ALA A 177 42.33 4.52 -68.22
CA ALA A 177 43.67 4.97 -68.58
C ALA A 177 44.37 3.99 -69.55
N PHE A 178 44.24 2.69 -69.30
CA PHE A 178 44.76 1.64 -70.18
C PHE A 178 44.07 1.64 -71.54
N TYR A 179 42.74 1.78 -71.56
CA TYR A 179 41.98 1.88 -72.81
C TYR A 179 42.42 3.09 -73.64
N LEU A 180 42.55 4.27 -73.01
CA LEU A 180 43.02 5.48 -73.69
C LEU A 180 44.46 5.31 -74.19
N TYR A 181 45.36 4.72 -73.41
CA TYR A 181 46.74 4.45 -73.84
C TYR A 181 46.78 3.55 -75.08
N ASN A 182 45.95 2.51 -75.11
CA ASN A 182 45.88 1.56 -76.22
C ASN A 182 45.16 2.15 -77.46
N ALA A 183 44.28 3.13 -77.27
CA ALA A 183 43.61 3.86 -78.36
C ALA A 183 44.44 5.02 -78.93
N LEU A 184 45.37 5.57 -78.15
CA LEU A 184 46.31 6.64 -78.57
C LEU A 184 47.61 6.10 -79.17
N LYS A 185 47.87 4.80 -79.02
CA LYS A 185 49.00 4.08 -79.62
C LYS A 185 48.59 3.44 -80.93
#